data_AF-A0AA36CU95-F1
#
_entry.id   AF-A0AA36CU95-F1
#
_cell.length_a   1.000
_cell.length_b   1.000
_cell.length_c   1.000
_cell.angle_alpha   90.00
_cell.angle_beta   90.00
_cell.angle_gamma   90.00
#
_symmetry.space_group_name_H-M   'P 1'
#
loop_
_entity.id
_entity.type
_entity.pdbx_description
1 polymer ?
#
loop_
_entity_poly.entity_id
_entity_poly.type
_entity_poly.pdbx_seq_one_letter_code
_entity_poly.pdbx_strand_id
1 'polypeptide(L)'
;MSSLVRWLKRQADHNAVSYSRFGLPGDETDDRPPPTEIHIAKFDELDKQFMLFGFHSQRLALLSAGFGMSMGLFFFLIFFFEFDWYHHAKGFDIAAFMMLMFFVAGCILIHYQVVAGIKKGSPRLLIPFIVVYIFLFTSCFTSTLYVLAQLITGAHDPRFTASFETTRSAQAVTLFFQCIVFTCQGVMLESVARCRTYLARRQIHEAELQIANLSKSRNPNLNIVMGERPNGPTVAIAAETIGQPPTYDEARQQPPNAQRTLFTTVSEN
;
A
#
# COMPACT_ATOMS: atom_id res chain seq x y z
N MET A 1 26.37 5.04 5.08
CA MET A 1 24.91 5.04 5.36
C MET A 1 24.14 4.62 4.12
N SER A 2 23.35 3.55 4.21
CA SER A 2 22.59 2.98 3.08
C SER A 2 21.47 3.91 2.59
N SER A 3 21.09 3.78 1.32
CA SER A 3 19.98 4.52 0.68
C SER A 3 18.67 4.39 1.47
N LEU A 4 18.47 3.22 2.10
CA LEU A 4 17.30 2.91 2.91
C LEU A 4 17.24 3.73 4.20
N VAL A 5 18.39 3.98 4.85
CA VAL A 5 18.47 4.85 6.04
C VAL A 5 18.21 6.31 5.67
N ARG A 6 18.71 6.78 4.52
CA ARG A 6 18.40 8.15 4.04
C ARG A 6 16.93 8.32 3.69
N TRP A 7 16.30 7.29 3.12
CA TRP A 7 14.88 7.30 2.80
C TRP A 7 14.01 7.32 4.07
N LEU A 8 14.34 6.49 5.07
CA LEU A 8 13.67 6.51 6.38
C LEU A 8 13.85 7.85 7.10
N LYS A 9 15.05 8.42 7.08
CA LYS A 9 15.32 9.73 7.72
C LYS A 9 14.53 10.85 7.04
N ARG A 10 14.46 10.85 5.71
CA ARG A 10 13.62 11.80 4.94
C ARG A 10 12.13 11.66 5.26
N GLN A 11 11.62 10.44 5.49
CA GLN A 11 10.23 10.26 5.90
C GLN A 11 9.96 10.76 7.33
N ALA A 12 10.93 10.62 8.25
CA ALA A 12 10.82 11.13 9.62
C ALA A 12 10.78 12.66 9.64
N ASP A 13 11.60 13.31 8.82
CA ASP A 13 11.68 14.77 8.74
C ASP A 13 10.43 15.39 8.08
N HIS A 14 9.67 14.65 7.27
CA HIS A 14 8.40 15.13 6.68
C HIS A 14 7.22 15.15 7.66
N ASN A 15 7.34 14.48 8.81
CA ASN A 15 6.31 14.48 9.86
C ASN A 15 6.72 15.30 11.10
N ALA A 16 7.88 15.98 11.05
CA ALA A 16 8.35 16.82 12.14
C ALA A 16 7.72 18.22 12.02
N VAL A 17 6.61 18.43 12.73
CA VAL A 17 6.11 19.77 13.02
C VAL A 17 6.98 20.34 14.13
N SER A 18 8.03 21.10 13.79
CA SER A 18 8.85 21.81 14.77
C SER A 18 8.14 23.09 15.21
N TYR A 19 7.31 23.01 16.25
CA TYR A 19 6.95 24.18 17.04
C TYR A 19 7.84 24.22 18.29
N SER A 20 8.96 24.93 18.21
CA SER A 20 9.63 25.42 19.41
C SER A 20 8.92 26.69 19.87
N ARG A 21 7.75 26.55 20.52
CA ARG A 21 7.02 27.68 21.13
C ARG A 21 7.60 28.05 22.50
N PHE A 22 8.39 27.17 23.09
CA PHE A 22 9.09 27.44 24.34
C PHE A 22 10.55 27.66 23.98
N GLY A 23 10.92 28.92 23.76
CA GLY A 23 12.31 29.34 23.77
C GLY A 23 12.98 28.85 25.04
N LEU A 24 14.27 28.56 24.95
CA LEU A 24 15.08 28.30 26.15
C LEU A 24 14.94 29.50 27.11
N PRO A 25 15.09 29.31 28.43
CA PRO A 25 15.03 30.43 29.36
C PRO A 25 16.07 31.50 28.97
N GLY A 26 15.62 32.62 28.39
CA GLY A 26 16.48 33.67 27.83
C GLY A 26 16.27 33.98 26.34
N ASP A 27 15.54 33.14 25.58
CA ASP A 27 15.09 33.49 24.23
C ASP A 27 13.94 34.50 24.33
N GLU A 28 14.11 35.63 23.65
CA GLU A 28 13.11 36.67 23.49
C GLU A 28 11.79 36.06 22.99
N THR A 29 10.68 36.58 23.50
CA THR A 29 9.33 36.28 23.00
C THR A 29 9.35 36.25 21.48
N ASP A 30 9.01 35.10 20.89
CA ASP A 30 8.93 34.96 19.44
C ASP A 30 7.90 35.96 18.91
N ASP A 31 8.39 37.12 18.45
CA ASP A 31 7.61 38.26 17.95
C ASP A 31 7.06 38.01 16.54
N ARG A 32 7.23 36.79 16.00
CA ARG A 32 6.68 36.44 14.69
C ARG A 32 5.15 36.48 14.74
N PRO A 33 4.50 37.05 13.72
CA PRO A 33 3.05 37.07 13.67
C PRO A 33 2.50 35.63 13.68
N PRO A 34 1.35 35.39 14.33
CA PRO A 34 0.75 34.07 14.37
C PRO A 34 0.50 33.58 12.93
N PRO A 35 0.74 32.29 12.64
CA PRO A 35 0.62 31.76 11.28
C PRO A 35 -0.78 31.99 10.73
N THR A 36 -0.87 32.72 9.63
CA THR A 36 -2.12 33.12 8.98
C THR A 36 -2.56 32.14 7.89
N GLU A 37 -1.71 31.19 7.48
CA GLU A 37 -2.00 30.28 6.37
C GLU A 37 -1.71 28.82 6.74
N ILE A 38 -2.64 27.92 6.39
CA ILE A 38 -2.45 26.46 6.44
C ILE A 38 -2.44 25.95 5.00
N HIS A 39 -1.31 25.36 4.59
CA HIS A 39 -1.18 24.73 3.28
C HIS A 39 -1.59 23.26 3.36
N ILE A 40 -2.58 22.85 2.56
CA ILE A 40 -3.03 21.45 2.45
C ILE A 40 -2.73 20.96 1.04
N ALA A 41 -2.07 19.82 0.90
CA ALA A 41 -1.81 19.26 -0.41
C ALA A 41 -3.14 18.85 -1.09
N LYS A 42 -3.32 19.25 -2.37
CA LYS A 42 -4.48 18.81 -3.15
C LYS A 42 -4.44 17.28 -3.35
N PHE A 43 -5.54 16.60 -3.02
CA PHE A 43 -5.70 15.18 -3.33
C PHE A 43 -6.17 15.00 -4.77
N ASP A 44 -5.32 14.41 -5.60
CA ASP A 44 -5.68 14.02 -6.97
C ASP A 44 -6.15 12.57 -6.99
N GLU A 45 -7.46 12.38 -7.19
CA GLU A 45 -8.07 11.06 -7.28
C GLU A 45 -7.65 10.29 -8.54
N LEU A 46 -7.22 11.00 -9.59
CA LEU A 46 -6.85 10.44 -10.89
C LEU A 46 -5.35 10.22 -11.05
N ASP A 47 -4.58 10.36 -9.96
CA ASP A 47 -3.15 10.12 -9.96
C ASP A 47 -2.84 8.69 -10.45
N LYS A 48 -1.84 8.55 -11.33
CA LYS A 48 -1.43 7.29 -11.97
C LYS A 48 -1.16 6.17 -10.97
N GLN A 49 -0.76 6.50 -9.75
CA GLN A 49 -0.54 5.52 -8.67
C GLN A 49 -1.83 4.80 -8.23
N PHE A 50 -3.00 5.40 -8.45
CA PHE A 50 -4.32 4.82 -8.12
C PHE A 50 -5.01 4.19 -9.32
N MET A 51 -4.37 4.21 -10.49
CA MET A 51 -4.86 3.66 -11.74
C MET A 51 -4.15 2.34 -12.04
N LEU A 52 -4.88 1.33 -12.51
CA LEU A 52 -4.32 0.08 -13.02
C LEU A 52 -5.04 -0.25 -14.32
N PHE A 53 -4.29 -0.56 -15.40
CA PHE A 53 -4.84 -0.76 -16.74
C PHE A 53 -5.79 0.37 -17.23
N GLY A 54 -5.57 1.62 -16.79
CA GLY A 54 -6.42 2.75 -17.13
C GLY A 54 -7.74 2.84 -16.35
N PHE A 55 -7.99 1.94 -15.39
CA PHE A 55 -9.16 1.98 -14.51
C PHE A 55 -8.78 2.40 -13.08
N HIS A 56 -9.70 3.11 -12.42
CA HIS A 56 -9.54 3.49 -11.03
C HIS A 56 -9.52 2.25 -10.12
N SER A 57 -8.56 2.21 -9.19
CA SER A 57 -8.30 1.06 -8.31
C SER A 57 -9.52 0.58 -7.53
N GLN A 58 -10.42 1.46 -7.09
CA GLN A 58 -11.66 1.06 -6.42
C GLN A 58 -12.59 0.23 -7.33
N ARG A 59 -12.72 0.61 -8.60
CA ARG A 59 -13.58 -0.11 -9.56
C ARG A 59 -13.01 -1.49 -9.84
N LEU A 60 -11.69 -1.57 -10.03
CA LEU A 60 -11.01 -2.84 -10.21
C LEU A 60 -11.07 -3.75 -8.98
N ALA A 61 -10.90 -3.19 -7.78
CA ALA A 61 -11.03 -3.95 -6.55
C ALA A 61 -12.46 -4.50 -6.37
N LEU A 62 -13.49 -3.74 -6.76
CA LEU A 62 -14.87 -4.20 -6.75
C LEU A 62 -15.13 -5.31 -7.78
N LEU A 63 -14.61 -5.16 -8.99
CA LEU A 63 -14.68 -6.20 -10.04
C LEU A 63 -13.94 -7.46 -9.61
N SER A 64 -12.75 -7.32 -9.03
CA SER A 64 -11.97 -8.41 -8.43
C SER A 64 -12.77 -9.11 -7.33
N ALA A 65 -13.37 -8.35 -6.41
CA ALA A 65 -14.21 -8.90 -5.35
C ALA A 65 -15.38 -9.72 -5.91
N GLY A 66 -16.10 -9.17 -6.89
CA GLY A 66 -17.21 -9.85 -7.56
C GLY A 66 -16.78 -11.12 -8.30
N PHE A 67 -15.72 -11.02 -9.11
CA PHE A 67 -15.17 -12.14 -9.86
C PHE A 67 -14.74 -13.30 -8.94
N GLY A 68 -14.02 -12.99 -7.86
CA GLY A 68 -13.57 -14.01 -6.92
C GLY A 68 -14.69 -14.68 -6.14
N MET A 69 -15.75 -13.95 -5.77
CA MET A 69 -16.97 -14.56 -5.20
C MET A 69 -17.64 -15.52 -6.19
N SER A 70 -17.80 -15.10 -7.44
CA SER A 70 -18.39 -15.95 -8.49
C SER A 70 -17.56 -17.21 -8.74
N MET A 71 -16.23 -17.09 -8.80
CA MET A 71 -15.34 -18.24 -8.95
C MET A 71 -15.38 -19.17 -7.75
N GLY A 72 -15.42 -18.64 -6.53
CA GLY A 72 -15.55 -19.44 -5.32
C GLY A 72 -16.84 -20.25 -5.27
N LEU A 73 -17.96 -19.64 -5.66
CA LEU A 73 -19.25 -20.32 -5.80
C LEU A 73 -19.23 -21.38 -6.91
N PHE A 74 -18.60 -21.06 -8.04
CA PHE A 74 -18.46 -22.01 -9.15
C PHE A 74 -17.66 -23.26 -8.73
N PHE A 75 -16.51 -23.08 -8.08
CA PHE A 75 -15.74 -24.22 -7.54
C PHE A 75 -16.52 -24.99 -6.49
N PHE A 76 -17.24 -24.30 -5.61
CA PHE A 76 -18.12 -24.95 -4.64
C PHE A 76 -19.13 -25.88 -5.33
N LEU A 77 -19.81 -25.42 -6.39
CA LEU A 77 -20.78 -26.23 -7.12
C LEU A 77 -20.13 -27.43 -7.82
N ILE A 78 -18.97 -27.25 -8.46
CA ILE A 78 -18.24 -28.35 -9.09
C ILE A 78 -17.91 -29.42 -8.04
N PHE A 79 -17.25 -29.03 -6.94
CA PHE A 79 -16.90 -29.99 -5.88
C PHE A 79 -18.14 -30.60 -5.24
N PHE A 80 -19.21 -29.83 -5.08
CA PHE A 80 -20.44 -30.33 -4.48
C PHE A 80 -21.12 -31.42 -5.33
N PHE A 81 -21.13 -31.29 -6.64
CA PHE A 81 -21.80 -32.28 -7.50
C PHE A 81 -20.89 -33.42 -7.94
N GLU A 82 -19.59 -33.17 -8.11
CA GLU A 82 -18.64 -34.17 -8.60
C GLU A 82 -18.13 -35.10 -7.48
N PHE A 83 -18.09 -34.62 -6.23
CA PHE A 83 -17.55 -35.41 -5.13
C PHE A 83 -18.49 -36.55 -4.74
N ASP A 84 -17.96 -37.77 -4.67
CA ASP A 84 -18.69 -38.94 -4.20
C ASP A 84 -18.86 -38.88 -2.67
N TRP A 85 -19.94 -38.24 -2.24
CA TRP A 85 -20.25 -38.02 -0.83
C TRP A 85 -20.48 -39.29 -0.03
N TYR A 86 -20.85 -40.39 -0.69
CA TYR A 86 -21.32 -41.58 -0.02
C TYR A 86 -20.42 -42.77 -0.33
N HIS A 87 -19.59 -43.16 0.65
CA HIS A 87 -18.83 -44.39 0.55
C HIS A 87 -19.61 -45.52 1.24
N HIS A 88 -19.97 -46.56 0.50
CA HIS A 88 -20.80 -47.67 1.02
C HIS A 88 -20.29 -48.30 2.33
N ALA A 89 -18.98 -48.24 2.61
CA ALA A 89 -18.38 -48.78 3.84
C ALA A 89 -18.25 -47.78 5.01
N LYS A 90 -18.21 -46.46 4.73
CA LYS A 90 -17.92 -45.41 5.73
C LYS A 90 -19.08 -44.44 5.93
N GLY A 91 -20.10 -44.50 5.08
CA GLY A 91 -21.24 -43.59 5.06
C GLY A 91 -20.92 -42.26 4.37
N PHE A 92 -21.68 -41.22 4.76
CA PHE A 92 -21.52 -39.87 4.24
C PHE A 92 -20.28 -39.18 4.82
N ASP A 93 -19.43 -38.60 3.97
CA ASP A 93 -18.24 -37.88 4.42
C ASP A 93 -18.57 -36.47 4.96
N ILE A 94 -18.93 -36.43 6.25
CA ILE A 94 -19.25 -35.19 6.98
C ILE A 94 -18.05 -34.24 7.03
N ALA A 95 -16.83 -34.77 7.11
CA ALA A 95 -15.63 -33.94 7.26
C ALA A 95 -15.32 -33.16 5.99
N ALA A 96 -15.38 -33.83 4.83
CA ALA A 96 -15.24 -33.18 3.53
C ALA A 96 -16.34 -32.11 3.33
N PHE A 97 -17.58 -32.42 3.71
CA PHE A 97 -18.70 -31.50 3.58
C PHE A 97 -18.51 -30.25 4.43
N MET A 98 -18.12 -30.42 5.70
CA MET A 98 -17.83 -29.31 6.61
C MET A 98 -16.68 -28.44 6.09
N MET A 99 -15.60 -29.05 5.57
CA MET A 99 -14.48 -28.31 4.98
C MET A 99 -14.95 -27.49 3.76
N LEU A 100 -15.78 -28.07 2.90
CA LEU A 100 -16.36 -27.39 1.75
C LEU A 100 -17.26 -26.21 2.16
N MET A 101 -18.04 -26.35 3.24
CA MET A 101 -18.82 -25.26 3.82
C MET A 101 -17.93 -24.12 4.36
N PHE A 102 -16.84 -24.44 5.07
CA PHE A 102 -15.90 -23.43 5.53
C PHE A 102 -15.17 -22.74 4.37
N PHE A 103 -14.84 -23.48 3.30
CA PHE A 103 -14.25 -22.92 2.10
C PHE A 103 -15.16 -21.86 1.46
N VAL A 104 -16.43 -22.18 1.21
CA VAL A 104 -17.37 -21.23 0.57
C VAL A 104 -17.66 -20.03 1.48
N ALA A 105 -17.85 -20.26 2.78
CA ALA A 105 -18.07 -19.19 3.76
C ALA A 105 -16.85 -18.25 3.84
N GLY A 106 -15.64 -18.81 3.90
CA GLY A 106 -14.40 -18.05 3.90
C GLY A 106 -14.20 -17.25 2.60
N CYS A 107 -14.48 -17.86 1.45
CA CYS A 107 -14.41 -17.20 0.15
C CYS A 107 -15.34 -15.98 0.09
N ILE A 108 -16.62 -16.16 0.44
CA ILE A 108 -17.60 -15.08 0.46
C ILE A 108 -17.16 -13.98 1.45
N LEU A 109 -16.75 -14.37 2.66
CA LEU A 109 -16.36 -13.42 3.70
C LEU A 109 -15.17 -12.56 3.27
N ILE A 110 -14.10 -13.16 2.76
CA ILE A 110 -12.89 -12.44 2.35
C ILE A 110 -13.19 -11.40 1.26
N HIS A 111 -14.00 -11.75 0.27
CA HIS A 111 -14.35 -10.83 -0.81
C HIS A 111 -15.38 -9.79 -0.36
N TYR A 112 -16.33 -10.17 0.50
CA TYR A 112 -17.29 -9.24 1.10
C TYR A 112 -16.58 -8.14 1.89
N GLN A 113 -15.48 -8.45 2.58
CA GLN A 113 -14.70 -7.43 3.30
C GLN A 113 -14.12 -6.36 2.38
N VAL A 114 -13.78 -6.70 1.12
CA VAL A 114 -13.36 -5.71 0.11
C VAL A 114 -14.52 -4.78 -0.24
N VAL A 115 -15.71 -5.33 -0.52
CA VAL A 115 -16.91 -4.55 -0.83
C VAL A 115 -17.29 -3.63 0.35
N ALA A 116 -17.30 -4.18 1.56
CA ALA A 116 -17.59 -3.45 2.78
C ALA A 116 -16.55 -2.36 3.06
N GLY A 117 -15.27 -2.64 2.81
CA GLY A 117 -14.16 -1.69 2.94
C GLY A 117 -14.27 -0.52 1.99
N ILE A 118 -14.61 -0.77 0.72
CA ILE A 118 -14.84 0.29 -0.26
C ILE A 118 -16.08 1.12 0.12
N LYS A 119 -17.20 0.47 0.48
CA LYS A 119 -18.44 1.15 0.87
C LYS A 119 -18.27 2.04 2.11
N LYS A 120 -17.50 1.57 3.10
CA LYS A 120 -17.23 2.31 4.34
C LYS A 120 -16.02 3.25 4.22
N GLY A 121 -15.33 3.27 3.08
CA GLY A 121 -14.08 4.01 2.90
C GLY A 121 -12.96 3.58 3.85
N SER A 122 -12.98 2.36 4.40
CA SER A 122 -12.04 1.89 5.43
C SER A 122 -10.96 0.97 4.85
N PRO A 123 -9.68 1.37 4.83
CA PRO A 123 -8.59 0.57 4.30
C PRO A 123 -8.26 -0.65 5.18
N ARG A 124 -8.69 -0.65 6.45
CA ARG A 124 -8.44 -1.75 7.39
C ARG A 124 -9.19 -3.03 7.00
N LEU A 125 -10.39 -2.88 6.43
CA LEU A 125 -11.21 -4.01 5.99
C LEU A 125 -10.62 -4.74 4.77
N LEU A 126 -9.68 -4.13 4.04
CA LEU A 126 -9.02 -4.76 2.88
C LEU A 126 -7.86 -5.68 3.31
N ILE A 127 -7.39 -5.59 4.57
CA ILE A 127 -6.21 -6.34 5.05
C ILE A 127 -6.42 -7.86 5.02
N PRO A 128 -7.56 -8.43 5.48
CA PRO A 128 -7.76 -9.89 5.43
C PRO A 128 -7.65 -10.45 4.01
N PHE A 129 -8.20 -9.76 3.02
CA PHE A 129 -8.06 -10.13 1.61
C PHE A 129 -6.59 -10.17 1.18
N ILE A 130 -5.84 -9.11 1.47
CA ILE A 130 -4.42 -9.01 1.10
C ILE A 130 -3.60 -10.13 1.74
N VAL A 131 -3.79 -10.40 3.04
CA VAL A 131 -3.06 -11.44 3.76
C VAL A 131 -3.34 -12.83 3.19
N VAL A 132 -4.61 -13.16 2.97
CA VAL A 132 -4.98 -14.47 2.39
C VAL A 132 -4.48 -14.60 0.96
N TYR A 133 -4.61 -13.56 0.14
CA TYR A 133 -4.15 -13.63 -1.25
C TYR A 133 -2.63 -13.68 -1.37
N ILE A 134 -1.86 -13.06 -0.47
CA ILE A 134 -0.40 -13.25 -0.42
C ILE A 134 -0.08 -14.72 -0.14
N PHE A 135 -0.73 -15.34 0.85
CA PHE A 135 -0.53 -16.75 1.17
C PHE A 135 -0.89 -17.65 -0.02
N LEU A 136 -2.05 -17.44 -0.65
CA LEU A 136 -2.49 -18.19 -1.83
C LEU A 136 -1.53 -18.01 -3.00
N PHE A 137 -1.09 -16.79 -3.26
CA PHE A 137 -0.15 -16.47 -4.33
C PHE A 137 1.20 -17.17 -4.11
N THR A 138 1.73 -17.14 -2.88
CA THR A 138 2.96 -17.87 -2.52
C THR A 138 2.77 -19.39 -2.66
N SER A 139 1.66 -19.95 -2.18
CA SER A 139 1.41 -21.39 -2.34
C SER A 139 1.30 -21.81 -3.81
N CYS A 140 0.67 -20.99 -4.65
CA CYS A 140 0.54 -21.23 -6.08
C CYS A 140 1.91 -21.16 -6.76
N PHE A 141 2.74 -20.18 -6.39
CA PHE A 141 4.12 -20.06 -6.86
C PHE A 141 4.96 -21.29 -6.51
N THR A 142 4.95 -21.71 -5.23
CA THR A 142 5.69 -22.90 -4.78
C THR A 142 5.23 -24.16 -5.49
N SER A 143 3.92 -24.35 -5.66
CA SER A 143 3.36 -25.49 -6.40
C SER A 143 3.76 -25.46 -7.88
N THR A 144 3.79 -24.29 -8.51
CA THR A 144 4.27 -24.13 -9.90
C THR A 144 5.74 -24.53 -10.03
N LEU A 145 6.60 -24.08 -9.10
CA LEU A 145 8.01 -24.46 -9.07
C LEU A 145 8.18 -25.97 -8.87
N TYR A 146 7.35 -26.58 -8.02
CA TYR A 146 7.36 -28.03 -7.80
C TYR A 146 7.00 -28.81 -9.07
N VAL A 147 5.90 -28.46 -9.74
CA VAL A 147 5.49 -29.11 -10.99
C VAL A 147 6.54 -28.90 -12.09
N LEU A 148 7.13 -27.70 -12.18
CA LEU A 148 8.20 -27.41 -13.13
C LEU A 148 9.46 -28.24 -12.84
N ALA A 149 9.84 -28.39 -11.58
CA ALA A 149 10.97 -29.23 -11.19
C ALA A 149 10.73 -30.69 -11.59
N GLN A 150 9.53 -31.23 -11.32
CA GLN A 150 9.13 -32.59 -11.73
C GLN A 150 9.15 -32.78 -13.25
N LEU A 151 8.75 -31.77 -14.01
CA LEU A 151 8.78 -31.81 -15.47
C LEU A 151 10.22 -31.87 -16.01
N ILE A 152 11.15 -31.13 -15.39
CA ILE A 152 12.57 -31.08 -15.79
C ILE A 152 13.29 -32.37 -15.38
N THR A 153 13.10 -32.84 -14.15
CA THR A 153 13.76 -34.06 -13.64
C THR A 153 13.23 -35.31 -14.31
N GLY A 154 11.91 -35.39 -14.55
CA GLY A 154 11.29 -36.49 -15.30
C GLY A 154 11.85 -36.63 -16.71
N ALA A 155 12.20 -35.52 -17.37
CA ALA A 155 12.82 -35.53 -18.70
C ALA A 155 14.19 -36.23 -18.77
N HIS A 156 14.83 -36.52 -17.64
CA HIS A 156 16.16 -37.13 -17.58
C HIS A 156 16.15 -38.62 -17.23
N ASP A 157 14.99 -39.24 -16.98
CA ASP A 157 14.91 -40.68 -16.69
C ASP A 157 14.46 -41.49 -17.93
N PRO A 158 15.36 -42.23 -18.61
CA PRO A 158 15.04 -42.97 -19.83
C PRO A 158 14.22 -44.26 -19.59
N ARG A 159 13.88 -44.61 -18.34
CA ARG A 159 13.26 -45.90 -17.99
C ARG A 159 11.74 -45.98 -18.18
N PHE A 160 11.08 -44.89 -18.56
CA PHE A 160 9.63 -44.84 -18.75
C PHE A 160 9.33 -44.20 -20.11
N THR A 161 8.87 -44.97 -21.10
CA THR A 161 8.64 -44.47 -22.47
C THR A 161 7.17 -44.43 -22.88
N ALA A 162 6.29 -45.28 -22.32
CA ALA A 162 4.87 -45.30 -22.68
C ALA A 162 3.95 -44.52 -21.71
N SER A 163 4.20 -44.59 -20.39
CA SER A 163 3.47 -43.81 -19.37
C SER A 163 4.00 -42.37 -19.22
N PHE A 164 5.08 -42.04 -19.93
CA PHE A 164 5.79 -40.77 -19.82
C PHE A 164 5.14 -39.64 -20.61
N GLU A 165 4.64 -39.91 -21.81
CA GLU A 165 3.97 -38.91 -22.65
C GLU A 165 2.64 -38.42 -22.04
N THR A 166 1.84 -39.33 -21.48
CA THR A 166 0.57 -39.00 -20.79
C THR A 166 0.83 -38.17 -19.53
N THR A 167 1.88 -38.49 -18.77
CA THR A 167 2.24 -37.76 -17.55
C THR A 167 2.79 -36.36 -17.89
N ARG A 168 3.62 -36.26 -18.93
CA ARG A 168 4.22 -34.99 -19.37
C ARG A 168 3.18 -34.02 -19.95
N SER A 169 2.25 -34.53 -20.74
CA SER A 169 1.13 -33.72 -21.27
C SER A 169 0.21 -33.24 -20.15
N ALA A 170 -0.12 -34.10 -19.18
CA ALA A 170 -0.88 -33.70 -17.99
C ALA A 170 -0.15 -32.62 -17.15
N GLN A 171 1.16 -32.75 -16.94
CA GLN A 171 1.97 -31.74 -16.24
C GLN A 171 2.04 -30.42 -17.00
N ALA A 172 2.19 -30.45 -18.32
CA ALA A 172 2.21 -29.25 -19.15
C ALA A 172 0.85 -28.51 -19.12
N VAL A 173 -0.25 -29.26 -19.22
CA VAL A 173 -1.61 -28.71 -19.06
C VAL A 173 -1.80 -28.12 -17.66
N THR A 174 -1.31 -28.80 -16.62
CA THR A 174 -1.36 -28.30 -15.23
C THR A 174 -0.61 -26.97 -15.09
N LEU A 175 0.61 -26.87 -15.63
CA LEU A 175 1.39 -25.62 -15.61
C LEU A 175 0.67 -24.49 -16.36
N PHE A 176 0.06 -24.79 -17.50
CA PHE A 176 -0.70 -23.80 -18.25
C PHE A 176 -1.86 -23.21 -17.43
N PHE A 177 -2.69 -24.07 -16.83
CA PHE A 177 -3.76 -23.61 -15.94
C PHE A 177 -3.24 -22.86 -14.73
N GLN A 178 -2.11 -23.30 -14.17
CA GLN A 178 -1.54 -22.65 -13.00
C GLN A 178 -0.98 -21.26 -13.30
N CYS A 179 -0.41 -21.05 -14.50
CA CYS A 179 -0.05 -19.72 -14.99
C CYS A 179 -1.27 -18.79 -15.07
N ILE A 180 -2.41 -19.27 -15.58
CA ILE A 180 -3.66 -18.48 -15.64
C ILE A 180 -4.09 -18.10 -14.22
N VAL A 181 -4.15 -19.06 -13.31
CA VAL A 181 -4.55 -18.82 -11.90
C VAL A 181 -3.61 -17.82 -11.24
N PHE A 182 -2.30 -17.96 -11.47
CA PHE A 182 -1.27 -17.07 -10.92
C PHE A 182 -1.45 -15.63 -11.42
N THR A 183 -1.68 -15.44 -12.72
CA THR A 183 -1.94 -14.11 -13.30
C THR A 183 -3.23 -13.51 -12.75
N CYS A 184 -4.32 -14.29 -12.68
CA CYS A 184 -5.58 -13.81 -12.12
C CYS A 184 -5.42 -13.38 -10.65
N GLN A 185 -4.81 -14.21 -9.81
CA GLN A 185 -4.57 -13.88 -8.41
C GLN A 185 -3.67 -12.65 -8.24
N GLY A 186 -2.64 -12.51 -9.08
CA GLY A 186 -1.75 -11.36 -9.09
C GLY A 186 -2.50 -10.05 -9.38
N VAL A 187 -3.31 -10.03 -10.44
CA VAL A 187 -4.13 -8.85 -10.80
C VAL A 187 -5.14 -8.53 -9.71
N MET A 188 -5.79 -9.54 -9.12
CA MET A 188 -6.73 -9.36 -8.01
C MET A 188 -6.04 -8.75 -6.79
N LEU A 189 -4.89 -9.29 -6.37
CA LEU A 189 -4.12 -8.80 -5.23
C LEU A 189 -3.62 -7.37 -5.46
N GLU A 190 -3.08 -7.07 -6.64
CA GLU A 190 -2.61 -5.74 -6.98
C GLU A 190 -3.74 -4.70 -6.97
N SER A 191 -4.90 -5.04 -7.54
CA SER A 191 -6.06 -4.14 -7.58
C SER A 191 -6.51 -3.73 -6.16
N VAL A 192 -6.60 -4.69 -5.23
CA VAL A 192 -7.02 -4.45 -3.85
C VAL A 192 -5.92 -3.73 -3.05
N ALA A 193 -4.65 -4.05 -3.28
CA ALA A 193 -3.53 -3.36 -2.65
C ALA A 193 -3.46 -1.87 -3.04
N ARG A 194 -3.64 -1.55 -4.33
CA ARG A 194 -3.74 -0.16 -4.81
C ARG A 194 -4.97 0.55 -4.24
N CYS A 195 -6.12 -0.13 -4.21
CA CYS A 195 -7.34 0.41 -3.62
C CYS A 195 -7.15 0.74 -2.12
N ARG A 196 -6.45 -0.11 -1.37
CA ARG A 196 -6.12 0.16 0.03
C ARG A 196 -5.27 1.42 0.18
N THR A 197 -4.24 1.57 -0.65
CA THR A 197 -3.37 2.76 -0.64
C THR A 197 -4.15 4.02 -0.98
N TYR A 198 -5.05 3.95 -1.97
CA TYR A 198 -5.97 5.04 -2.30
C TYR A 198 -6.85 5.41 -1.09
N LEU A 199 -7.54 4.45 -0.49
CA LEU A 199 -8.41 4.69 0.67
C LEU A 199 -7.65 5.26 1.87
N ALA A 200 -6.44 4.76 2.16
CA ALA A 200 -5.63 5.26 3.24
C ALA A 200 -5.21 6.72 3.04
N ARG A 201 -4.79 7.10 1.82
CA ARG A 201 -4.40 8.48 1.51
C ARG A 201 -5.59 9.42 1.49
N ARG A 202 -6.73 8.96 0.99
CA ARG A 202 -7.99 9.71 1.03
C ARG A 202 -8.41 10.00 2.48
N GLN A 203 -8.33 9.01 3.38
CA GLN A 203 -8.64 9.21 4.80
C GLN A 203 -7.71 10.22 5.48
N ILE A 204 -6.41 10.18 5.18
CA ILE A 204 -5.44 11.14 5.72
C ILE A 204 -5.79 12.55 5.24
N HIS A 205 -6.07 12.72 3.95
CA HIS A 205 -6.44 14.01 3.39
C HIS A 205 -7.76 14.56 3.98
N GLU A 206 -8.78 13.72 4.13
CA GLU A 206 -10.05 14.10 4.77
C GLU A 206 -9.83 14.54 6.23
N ALA A 207 -8.95 13.87 6.97
CA ALA A 207 -8.58 14.25 8.34
C ALA A 207 -7.81 15.58 8.39
N GLU A 208 -6.85 15.79 7.49
CA GLU A 208 -6.10 17.05 7.37
C GLU A 208 -7.04 18.23 7.07
N LEU A 209 -7.98 18.04 6.15
CA LEU A 209 -8.99 19.04 5.80
C LEU A 209 -9.92 19.35 6.99
N GLN A 210 -10.33 18.32 7.74
CA GLN A 210 -11.14 18.50 8.93
C GLN A 210 -10.39 19.30 10.01
N ILE A 211 -9.12 18.99 10.25
CA ILE A 211 -8.27 19.72 11.21
C ILE A 211 -8.10 21.18 10.77
N ALA A 212 -7.85 21.43 9.49
CA ALA A 212 -7.72 22.79 8.98
C ALA A 212 -9.01 23.61 9.12
N ASN A 213 -10.16 23.00 8.82
CA ASN A 213 -11.47 23.64 9.01
C ASN A 213 -11.74 23.94 10.49
N LEU A 214 -11.39 23.03 11.41
CA LEU A 214 -11.49 23.27 12.84
C LEU A 214 -10.57 24.41 13.30
N SER A 215 -9.33 24.46 12.81
CA SER A 215 -8.38 25.55 13.08
C SER A 215 -8.90 26.90 12.59
N LYS A 216 -9.50 26.94 11.39
CA LYS A 216 -10.15 28.13 10.84
C LYS A 216 -11.37 28.58 11.65
N SER A 217 -12.16 27.64 12.17
CA SER A 217 -13.30 27.97 13.05
C SER A 217 -12.86 28.62 14.37
N ARG A 218 -11.67 28.27 14.87
CA ARG A 218 -11.10 28.85 16.09
C ARG A 218 -10.36 30.17 15.84
N ASN A 219 -9.75 30.30 14.66
CA ASN A 219 -8.98 31.47 14.24
C ASN A 219 -9.51 31.98 12.89
N PRO A 220 -10.48 32.92 12.86
CA PRO A 220 -11.13 33.35 11.62
C PRO A 220 -10.19 34.02 10.62
N ASN A 221 -9.06 34.58 11.09
CA ASN A 221 -8.04 35.20 10.25
C ASN A 221 -7.15 34.18 9.53
N LEU A 222 -7.36 32.88 9.77
CA LEU A 222 -6.56 31.82 9.19
C LEU A 222 -7.12 31.42 7.81
N ASN A 223 -6.27 31.52 6.79
CA ASN A 223 -6.57 31.14 5.43
C ASN A 223 -6.12 29.69 5.16
N ILE A 224 -6.92 28.94 4.40
CA ILE A 224 -6.57 27.57 4.00
C ILE A 224 -6.18 27.64 2.52
N VAL A 225 -4.91 27.39 2.23
CA VAL A 225 -4.38 27.41 0.87
C VAL A 225 -4.19 25.97 0.40
N MET A 226 -4.87 25.59 -0.68
CA MET A 226 -4.65 24.29 -1.29
C MET A 226 -3.35 24.34 -2.10
N GLY A 227 -2.33 23.62 -1.66
CA GLY A 227 -1.05 23.53 -2.36
C GLY A 227 -1.20 22.77 -3.67
N GLU A 228 -0.76 23.40 -4.78
CA GLU A 228 -0.53 22.69 -6.03
C GLU A 228 0.63 21.71 -5.82
N ARG A 229 0.38 20.45 -6.16
CA ARG A 229 1.41 19.42 -6.12
C ARG A 229 2.43 19.74 -7.23
N PRO A 230 3.73 19.89 -6.94
CA PRO A 230 4.71 20.08 -8.00
C PRO A 230 4.76 18.80 -8.84
N ASN A 231 4.31 18.89 -10.09
CA ASN A 231 4.42 17.81 -11.07
C ASN A 231 5.87 17.75 -11.59
N GLY A 232 6.69 16.81 -11.10
CA GLY A 232 8.02 16.52 -11.70
C GLY A 232 9.19 16.47 -10.71
N PRO A 233 10.33 15.86 -11.08
CA PRO A 233 11.32 15.36 -10.13
C PRO A 233 11.97 16.52 -9.38
N THR A 234 11.89 16.44 -8.06
CA THR A 234 12.75 17.11 -7.06
C THR A 234 13.58 18.27 -7.62
N VAL A 235 12.95 19.42 -7.83
CA VAL A 235 13.67 20.68 -7.82
C VAL A 235 13.44 21.26 -6.43
N ALA A 236 14.43 20.99 -5.57
CA ALA A 236 14.59 21.62 -4.29
C ALA A 236 14.86 23.11 -4.49
N ILE A 237 13.82 23.94 -4.46
CA ILE A 237 13.91 25.39 -4.25
C ILE A 237 12.58 25.74 -3.58
N ALA A 238 12.46 25.87 -2.26
CA ALA A 238 13.14 26.84 -1.43
C ALA A 238 13.34 26.31 0.00
N ALA A 239 14.48 25.66 0.23
CA ALA A 239 15.22 25.81 1.48
C ALA A 239 16.50 26.52 1.04
N GLU A 240 16.44 27.85 1.07
CA GLU A 240 17.25 28.59 2.01
C GLU A 240 18.74 28.51 1.66
N THR A 241 19.20 29.58 1.03
CA THR A 241 20.45 30.26 1.38
C THR A 241 20.41 30.71 2.86
N ILE A 242 20.19 29.77 3.78
CA ILE A 242 20.41 29.94 5.20
C ILE A 242 21.35 28.81 5.56
N GLY A 243 22.55 29.20 5.99
CA GLY A 243 23.59 28.29 6.39
C GLY A 243 23.04 27.24 7.35
N GLN A 244 23.50 26.01 7.15
CA GLN A 244 23.33 24.90 8.06
C GLN A 244 23.40 25.39 9.51
N PRO A 245 22.36 25.16 10.35
CA PRO A 245 22.40 25.62 11.73
C PRO A 245 23.58 24.94 12.44
N PRO A 246 24.31 25.69 13.28
CA PRO A 246 25.50 25.17 13.94
C PRO A 246 25.14 23.93 14.75
N THR A 247 26.05 22.97 14.72
CA THR A 247 25.94 21.74 15.51
C THR A 247 25.95 22.12 16.99
N TYR A 248 25.25 21.36 17.85
CA TYR A 248 25.12 21.68 19.28
C TYR A 248 26.47 21.89 20.00
N ASP A 249 27.54 21.24 19.52
CA ASP A 249 28.90 21.40 20.03
C ASP A 249 29.60 22.69 19.56
N GLU A 250 29.21 23.24 18.40
CA GLU A 250 29.77 24.48 17.83
C GLU A 250 29.19 25.73 18.52
N ALA A 251 27.92 25.68 18.95
CA ALA A 251 27.26 26.77 19.68
C ALA A 251 27.87 27.03 21.07
N ARG A 252 28.54 26.03 21.66
CA ARG A 252 29.18 26.15 22.99
C ARG A 252 30.56 26.80 22.97
N GLN A 253 31.18 26.93 21.80
CA GLN A 253 32.56 27.38 21.66
C GLN A 253 32.70 28.82 21.16
N GLN A 254 31.61 29.50 20.79
CA GLN A 254 31.68 30.89 20.34
C GLN A 254 31.72 31.88 21.53
N PRO A 255 32.78 32.69 21.67
CA PRO A 255 32.81 33.78 22.63
C PRO A 255 31.85 34.91 22.22
N PRO A 256 31.34 35.73 23.16
CA PRO A 256 30.16 36.59 22.96
C PRO A 256 30.32 37.77 21.98
N ASN A 257 31.47 37.93 21.31
CA ASN A 257 31.80 39.16 20.58
C ASN A 257 32.17 38.96 19.10
N ALA A 258 31.90 37.80 18.49
CA ALA A 258 32.35 37.50 17.12
C ALA A 258 31.30 37.69 16.01
N GLN A 259 30.28 38.54 16.19
CA GLN A 259 29.28 38.85 15.14
C GLN A 259 29.12 40.35 14.85
N ARG A 260 30.12 41.17 15.20
CA ARG A 260 30.10 42.61 14.92
C ARG A 260 31.15 43.01 13.88
N THR A 261 31.09 42.43 12.69
CA THR A 261 31.77 42.98 11.50
C THR A 261 31.28 42.28 10.24
N LEU A 262 30.24 42.84 9.61
CA LEU A 262 30.01 42.86 8.15
C LEU A 262 28.61 43.41 7.91
N PHE A 263 28.46 44.74 7.85
CA PHE A 263 27.53 45.49 7.00
C PHE A 263 27.60 46.98 7.37
N THR A 264 28.64 47.64 6.87
CA THR A 264 28.74 49.10 6.62
C THR A 264 29.85 49.18 5.57
N THR A 265 29.54 49.44 4.30
CA THR A 265 29.36 50.79 3.78
C THR A 265 28.37 50.84 2.60
N VAL A 266 27.37 51.71 2.73
CA VAL A 266 26.74 52.41 1.61
C VAL A 266 27.60 53.66 1.38
N SER A 267 28.05 53.89 0.15
CA SER A 267 28.59 55.19 -0.29
C SER A 267 27.73 55.67 -1.45
N GLU A 268 27.07 56.80 -1.24
CA GLU A 268 26.48 57.63 -2.29
C GLU A 268 27.60 58.32 -3.10
N ASN A 269 27.54 58.19 -4.42
CA ASN A 269 27.58 59.26 -5.43
C ASN A 269 27.49 58.64 -6.83
#